data_AF-A0A4V2UNW7-F1
#
_entry.id   AF-A0A4V2UNW7-F1
#
_cell.length_a   1.000
_cell.length_b   1.000
_cell.length_c   1.000
_cell.angle_alpha   90.00
_cell.angle_beta   90.00
_cell.angle_gamma   90.00
#
_symmetry.space_group_name_H-M   'P 1'
#
loop_
_entity.id
_entity.type
_entity.pdbx_description
1 polymer ?
#
loop_
_entity_poly.entity_id
_entity_poly.type
_entity_poly.pdbx_seq_one_letter_code
_entity_poly.pdbx_strand_id
1 'polypeptide(L)'
;MTTHAQIAANLLRNAATFFRDIGGQNPALGEQMGMNAQTYDAVADLVERDPMGVMGTPGDSDTGPDSGAPEKTDGPDTPSA
;
A
#
# COMPACT_ATOMS: atom_id res chain seq x y z
N MET A 1 -26.94 -3.74 14.43
CA MET A 1 -26.02 -2.77 15.05
C MET A 1 -24.82 -2.61 14.12
N THR A 2 -24.32 -1.39 13.96
CA THR A 2 -23.17 -1.09 13.11
C THR A 2 -21.88 -1.30 13.90
N THR A 3 -20.89 -1.96 13.32
CA THR A 3 -19.58 -2.17 13.96
C THR A 3 -18.69 -0.93 13.82
N HIS A 4 -17.66 -0.81 14.67
CA HIS A 4 -16.67 0.27 14.51
C HIS A 4 -15.99 0.22 13.13
N ALA A 5 -15.74 -0.98 12.60
CA ALA A 5 -15.18 -1.17 11.25
C ALA A 5 -16.09 -0.55 10.18
N GLN A 6 -17.40 -0.79 10.25
CA GLN A 6 -18.38 -0.21 9.32
C GLN A 6 -18.47 1.32 9.46
N ILE A 7 -18.38 1.87 10.68
CA ILE A 7 -18.36 3.31 10.91
C ILE A 7 -17.09 3.93 10.29
N ALA A 8 -15.93 3.32 10.52
CA ALA A 8 -14.66 3.77 9.98
C ALA A 8 -14.64 3.72 8.44
N ALA A 9 -15.13 2.62 7.85
CA ALA A 9 -15.24 2.47 6.40
C ALA A 9 -16.13 3.55 5.78
N ASN A 10 -17.29 3.85 6.38
CA ASN A 10 -18.16 4.92 5.90
C ASN A 10 -17.52 6.30 6.01
N LEU A 11 -16.77 6.58 7.09
CA LEU A 11 -16.02 7.83 7.22
C LEU A 11 -14.97 7.99 6.10
N LEU A 12 -14.24 6.91 5.80
CA LEU A 12 -13.23 6.90 4.74
C LEU A 12 -13.85 7.09 3.35
N ARG A 13 -14.99 6.44 3.06
CA ARG A 13 -15.75 6.64 1.80
C ARG A 13 -16.26 8.07 1.67
N ASN A 14 -16.71 8.69 2.76
CA ASN A 14 -17.10 10.10 2.75
C ASN A 14 -15.90 11.01 2.43
N ALA A 15 -14.72 10.72 2.97
CA ALA A 15 -13.50 11.44 2.63
C ALA A 15 -13.11 11.24 1.14
N ALA A 16 -13.26 10.03 0.60
CA ALA A 16 -13.03 9.78 -0.83
C ALA A 16 -13.95 10.62 -1.72
N THR A 17 -15.25 10.69 -1.39
CA THR A 17 -16.21 11.58 -2.07
C THR A 17 -15.79 13.05 -1.98
N PHE A 18 -15.37 13.52 -0.81
CA PHE A 18 -14.88 14.88 -0.63
C PHE A 18 -13.68 15.20 -1.55
N PHE A 19 -12.72 14.29 -1.69
CA PHE A 19 -11.61 14.49 -2.63
C PHE A 19 -12.08 14.55 -4.09
N ARG A 20 -13.02 13.68 -4.50
CA ARG A 20 -13.60 13.76 -5.85
C ARG A 20 -14.27 15.10 -6.11
N ASP A 21 -15.00 15.62 -5.13
CA ASP A 21 -15.68 16.90 -5.23
C ASP A 21 -14.68 18.06 -5.36
N ILE A 22 -13.57 18.04 -4.61
CA ILE A 22 -12.47 19.01 -4.78
C ILE A 22 -11.86 18.90 -6.18
N GLY A 23 -11.56 17.68 -6.63
CA GLY A 23 -10.95 17.43 -7.94
C GLY A 23 -11.83 17.86 -9.11
N GLY A 24 -13.15 17.65 -9.00
CA GLY A 24 -14.12 18.10 -10.00
C GLY A 24 -14.24 19.62 -10.08
N GLN A 25 -14.08 20.33 -8.95
CA GLN A 25 -14.11 21.79 -8.90
C GLN A 25 -12.77 22.44 -9.30
N ASN A 26 -11.65 21.71 -9.14
CA ASN A 26 -10.31 22.22 -9.37
C ASN A 26 -9.54 21.30 -10.34
N PRO A 27 -9.64 21.51 -11.66
CA PRO A 27 -9.01 20.64 -12.66
C PRO A 27 -7.50 20.46 -12.48
N ALA A 28 -6.80 21.48 -11.99
CA ALA A 28 -5.37 21.42 -11.68
C ALA A 28 -5.01 20.41 -10.58
N LEU A 29 -5.97 20.07 -9.71
CA LEU A 29 -5.83 19.08 -8.64
C LEU A 29 -6.55 17.77 -8.96
N GLY A 30 -7.25 17.67 -10.09
CA GLY A 30 -8.18 16.58 -10.38
C GLY A 30 -7.54 15.20 -10.30
N GLU A 31 -6.38 15.03 -10.93
CA GLU A 31 -5.64 13.77 -10.90
C GLU A 31 -5.17 13.40 -9.49
N GLN A 32 -4.54 14.33 -8.78
CA GLN A 32 -4.05 14.11 -7.42
C GLN A 32 -5.20 13.77 -6.46
N MET A 33 -6.30 14.51 -6.52
CA MET A 33 -7.47 14.24 -5.68
C MET A 33 -8.16 12.93 -6.07
N GLY A 34 -8.12 12.56 -7.35
CA GLY A 34 -8.55 11.25 -7.84
C GLY A 34 -7.76 10.10 -7.22
N MET A 35 -6.43 10.20 -7.19
CA MET A 35 -5.56 9.21 -6.53
C MET A 35 -5.81 9.14 -5.02
N ASN A 36 -5.98 10.29 -4.37
CA ASN A 36 -6.36 10.34 -2.95
C ASN A 36 -7.69 9.61 -2.73
N ALA A 37 -8.74 9.94 -3.50
CA ALA A 37 -10.04 9.29 -3.38
C ALA A 37 -9.96 7.77 -3.54
N GLN A 38 -9.22 7.28 -4.54
CA GLN A 38 -8.99 5.84 -4.75
C GLN A 38 -8.30 5.18 -3.55
N THR A 39 -7.31 5.87 -2.96
CA THR A 39 -6.61 5.36 -1.77
C THR A 39 -7.57 5.23 -0.59
N TYR A 40 -8.38 6.25 -0.32
CA TYR A 40 -9.35 6.22 0.78
C TYR A 40 -10.42 5.13 0.59
N ASP A 41 -10.87 4.87 -0.64
CA ASP A 41 -11.77 3.76 -0.92
C ASP A 41 -11.10 2.41 -0.66
N ALA A 42 -9.86 2.22 -1.10
CA ALA A 42 -9.12 0.99 -0.83
C ALA A 42 -8.94 0.75 0.68
N VAL A 43 -8.64 1.79 1.46
CA VAL A 43 -8.55 1.70 2.92
C VAL A 43 -9.91 1.37 3.53
N ALA A 44 -10.99 1.98 3.04
CA ALA A 44 -12.34 1.74 3.53
C ALA A 44 -12.75 0.27 3.36
N ASP A 45 -12.48 -0.28 2.18
CA ASP A 45 -12.77 -1.67 1.88
C ASP A 45 -11.90 -2.62 2.71
N LEU A 46 -10.63 -2.28 2.92
CA LEU A 46 -9.74 -3.08 3.75
C LEU A 46 -10.17 -3.07 5.22
N VAL A 47 -10.40 -1.90 5.81
CA VAL A 47 -10.78 -1.81 7.24
C VAL A 47 -12.12 -2.49 7.53
N GLU A 48 -13.05 -2.51 6.57
CA GLU A 48 -14.33 -3.19 6.73
C GLU A 48 -14.19 -4.73 6.69
N ARG A 49 -13.29 -5.25 5.87
CA ARG A 49 -13.15 -6.69 5.59
C ARG A 49 -12.09 -7.35 6.45
N ASP A 50 -10.96 -6.68 6.63
CA ASP A 50 -9.81 -7.10 7.41
C ASP A 50 -9.13 -5.86 8.06
N PRO A 51 -9.54 -5.49 9.29
CA PRO A 51 -8.98 -4.34 10.00
C PRO A 51 -7.47 -4.42 10.24
N MET A 52 -6.87 -5.62 10.17
CA MET A 52 -5.44 -5.85 10.37
C MET A 52 -4.71 -6.11 9.04
N GLY A 53 -5.43 -6.03 7.91
CA GLY A 53 -4.88 -6.22 6.59
C GLY A 53 -3.86 -5.14 6.24
N VAL A 54 -2.90 -5.51 5.39
CA VAL A 54 -1.83 -4.61 4.94
C VAL A 54 -2.12 -4.21 3.49
N MET A 55 -2.15 -2.91 3.20
CA MET A 55 -2.10 -2.43 1.81
C MET A 55 -0.66 -2.52 1.31
N GLY A 56 -0.47 -3.15 0.16
CA GLY A 56 0.78 -3.04 -0.58
C GLY A 56 1.02 -1.59 -0.97
N THR A 57 2.24 -1.11 -0.80
CA THR A 57 2.66 0.17 -1.35
C THR A 57 2.96 0.02 -2.84
N PRO A 58 2.79 1.09 -3.65
CA PRO A 58 3.27 1.09 -5.03
C PRO A 58 4.80 0.92 -5.03
N GLY A 59 5.27 -0.31 -5.17
CA GLY A 59 6.67 -0.71 -4.97
C GLY A 59 6.85 -2.15 -4.47
N ASP A 60 5.83 -2.71 -3.82
CA ASP A 60 5.89 -4.08 -3.27
C ASP A 60 5.64 -5.19 -4.32
N SER A 61 5.63 -4.84 -5.61
CA SER A 61 5.40 -5.77 -6.73
C SER A 61 6.68 -6.32 -7.35
N ASP A 62 7.78 -6.45 -6.60
CA ASP A 62 8.98 -7.15 -7.07
C ASP A 62 9.90 -7.58 -5.92
N THR A 63 9.73 -8.80 -5.40
CA THR A 63 10.82 -9.63 -4.85
C THR A 63 10.32 -11.03 -4.51
N GLY A 64 10.25 -11.87 -5.53
CA GLY A 64 10.41 -13.32 -5.37
C GLY A 64 10.52 -13.99 -6.74
N PRO A 65 11.26 -15.10 -6.92
CA PRO A 65 12.09 -15.84 -5.96
C PRO A 65 13.56 -16.01 -6.44
N ASP A 66 14.40 -16.60 -5.59
CA ASP A 66 15.63 -17.32 -5.97
C ASP A 66 16.87 -16.50 -6.39
N SER A 67 17.80 -16.37 -5.45
CA SER A 67 19.22 -16.56 -5.76
C SER A 67 19.86 -17.31 -4.60
N GLY A 68 19.59 -18.60 -4.56
CA GLY A 68 20.57 -19.54 -4.03
C GLY A 68 21.88 -19.41 -4.82
N ALA A 69 22.80 -18.60 -4.33
CA ALA A 69 24.21 -18.78 -4.66
C ALA A 69 24.79 -19.74 -3.62
N PRO A 70 25.36 -20.90 -4.02
CA PRO A 70 25.91 -21.86 -3.07
C PRO A 70 27.11 -21.25 -2.36
N GLU A 71 27.17 -21.51 -1.07
CA GLU A 71 28.29 -21.31 -0.16
C GLU A 71 29.57 -21.88 -0.80
N LYS A 72 30.46 -21.01 -1.31
CA LYS A 72 31.83 -21.41 -1.63
C LYS A 72 32.61 -21.48 -0.34
N THR A 73 32.56 -22.65 0.27
CA THR A 73 33.61 -23.13 1.16
C THR A 73 34.90 -23.26 0.34
N ASP A 74 35.92 -22.49 0.69
CA ASP A 74 37.32 -22.93 0.56
C ASP A 74 38.23 -21.99 1.38
N GLY A 75 38.72 -22.49 2.51
CA GLY A 75 40.11 -22.26 2.90
C GLY A 75 41.02 -23.24 2.14
N PRO A 76 42.36 -23.22 2.29
CA PRO A 76 43.12 -22.68 3.41
C PRO A 76 44.28 -21.74 3.02
N ASP A 77 44.93 -21.23 4.07
CA ASP A 77 46.17 -20.47 4.14
C ASP A 77 47.24 -20.71 3.05
N THR A 78 47.95 -19.62 2.68
CA THR A 78 49.42 -19.59 2.73
C THR A 78 49.95 -18.13 2.71
N PRO A 79 51.02 -17.81 3.47
CA PRO A 79 51.59 -16.47 3.56
C PRO A 79 52.81 -16.26 2.64
N SER A 80 53.10 -15.00 2.31
CA SER A 80 54.41 -14.37 1.96
C SER A 80 54.17 -13.21 0.98
N ALA A 81 54.87 -12.08 1.04
CA ALA A 81 56.23 -11.81 1.55
C ALA A 81 56.32 -10.49 2.33
#